data_AF-A0A2D6GJG8-F1
#
_entry.id   AF-A0A2D6GJG8-F1
#
_cell.length_a   1.000
_cell.length_b   1.000
_cell.length_c   1.000
_cell.angle_alpha   90.00
_cell.angle_beta   90.00
_cell.angle_gamma   90.00
#
_symmetry.space_group_name_H-M   'P 1'
#
loop_
_entity.id
_entity.type
_entity.pdbx_description
1 polymer ?
#
loop_
_entity_poly.entity_id
_entity_poly.type
_entity_poly.pdbx_seq_one_letter_code
_entity_poly.pdbx_strand_id
1 'polypeptide(L)'
;MPRTVAGAKLVLSWTGQYDIPPDWNPIIGSVPGLEGVHVAVGFSGHGFKIVPTVGESLAQQILGNEPRVPIDMYDMNRFETGKTLNGAYGKGTFA
;
A
#
# COMPACT_ATOMS: atom_id res chain seq x y z
N MET A 1 -21.95 -28.78 -12.06
CA MET A 1 -20.69 -28.31 -12.69
C MET A 1 -20.64 -26.80 -12.55
N PRO A 2 -19.58 -26.20 -11.98
CA PRO A 2 -19.51 -24.75 -11.85
C PRO A 2 -19.55 -24.15 -13.26
N ARG A 3 -20.64 -23.46 -13.59
CA ARG A 3 -20.81 -22.72 -14.84
C ARG A 3 -20.04 -21.41 -14.72
N THR A 4 -19.10 -21.14 -15.61
CA THR A 4 -18.49 -19.82 -15.74
C THR A 4 -19.33 -18.94 -16.66
N VAL A 5 -18.91 -17.68 -16.83
CA VAL A 5 -19.43 -16.77 -17.86
C VAL A 5 -19.52 -17.51 -19.21
N ALA A 6 -20.71 -17.43 -19.82
CA ALA A 6 -21.03 -17.96 -21.15
C ALA A 6 -20.68 -19.45 -21.40
N GLY A 7 -20.64 -20.29 -20.36
CA GLY A 7 -20.37 -21.73 -20.52
C GLY A 7 -18.90 -22.10 -20.71
N ALA A 8 -17.96 -21.16 -20.48
CA ALA A 8 -16.56 -21.52 -20.37
C ALA A 8 -16.30 -22.49 -19.18
N LYS A 9 -15.09 -23.07 -19.14
CA LYS A 9 -14.69 -23.98 -18.08
C LYS A 9 -13.85 -23.24 -17.04
N LEU A 10 -14.17 -23.40 -15.76
CA LEU A 10 -13.31 -22.96 -14.67
C LEU A 10 -12.06 -23.84 -14.64
N VAL A 11 -10.89 -23.23 -14.85
CA VAL A 11 -9.61 -23.93 -14.84
C VAL A 11 -8.97 -23.89 -13.44
N LEU A 12 -9.07 -22.75 -12.77
CA LEU A 12 -8.49 -22.51 -11.46
C LEU A 12 -9.23 -21.38 -10.75
N SER A 13 -9.26 -21.43 -9.41
CA SER A 13 -9.64 -20.30 -8.56
C SER A 13 -8.72 -20.26 -7.34
N TRP A 14 -8.46 -19.08 -6.82
CA TRP A 14 -7.73 -18.87 -5.58
C TRP A 14 -8.34 -17.72 -4.79
N THR A 15 -7.94 -17.60 -3.53
CA THR A 15 -8.23 -16.47 -2.66
C THR A 15 -6.93 -15.79 -2.25
N GLY A 16 -7.01 -14.50 -1.94
CA GLY A 16 -5.88 -13.70 -1.45
C GLY A 16 -6.32 -12.85 -0.27
N GLN A 17 -5.37 -12.47 0.57
CA GLN A 17 -5.61 -11.58 1.71
C GLN A 17 -5.29 -10.14 1.34
N TYR A 18 -6.07 -9.20 1.89
CA TYR A 18 -5.74 -7.79 1.93
C TYR A 18 -5.47 -7.38 3.37
N ASP A 19 -4.40 -6.61 3.54
CA ASP A 19 -4.10 -5.84 4.74
C ASP A 19 -4.54 -4.38 4.50
N ILE A 20 -5.48 -3.90 5.33
CA ILE A 20 -6.19 -2.64 5.09
C ILE A 20 -6.03 -1.73 6.31
N PRO A 21 -5.17 -0.71 6.25
CA PRO A 21 -5.09 0.33 7.28
C PRO A 21 -6.37 1.17 7.36
N PRO A 22 -6.61 1.90 8.46
CA PRO A 22 -7.87 2.65 8.70
C PRO A 22 -8.25 3.70 7.64
N ASP A 23 -7.28 4.14 6.84
CA ASP A 23 -7.44 5.12 5.76
C ASP A 23 -7.24 4.52 4.36
N TRP A 24 -7.16 3.19 4.22
CA TRP A 24 -7.05 2.47 2.94
C TRP A 24 -5.76 2.76 2.13
N ASN A 25 -4.75 3.30 2.80
CA ASN A 25 -3.45 3.64 2.20
C ASN A 25 -2.33 2.84 2.85
N PRO A 26 -1.23 2.57 2.12
CA PRO A 26 -0.12 1.81 2.65
C PRO A 26 0.54 2.51 3.84
N ILE A 27 1.25 1.71 4.62
CA ILE A 27 2.15 2.17 5.67
C ILE A 27 3.56 1.93 5.17
N ILE A 28 4.30 3.03 4.95
CA ILE A 28 5.63 3.00 4.37
C ILE A 28 6.55 3.91 5.20
N GLY A 29 7.72 3.41 5.56
CA GLY A 29 8.73 4.19 6.28
C GLY A 29 9.43 3.41 7.40
N SER A 30 10.18 4.14 8.22
CA SER A 30 10.89 3.60 9.39
C SER A 30 9.91 3.21 10.50
N VAL A 31 10.22 2.14 11.23
CA VAL A 31 9.44 1.73 12.40
C VAL A 31 9.97 2.45 13.66
N PRO A 32 9.14 3.25 14.36
CA PRO A 32 9.55 3.93 15.58
C PRO A 32 10.09 2.96 16.64
N GLY A 33 11.24 3.30 17.23
CA GLY A 33 11.90 2.48 18.24
C GLY A 33 12.69 1.28 17.71
N LEU A 34 12.72 1.04 16.38
CA LEU A 34 13.50 -0.03 15.76
C LEU A 34 14.44 0.53 14.68
N GLU A 35 15.69 0.75 15.06
CA GLU A 35 16.73 1.27 14.15
C GLU A 35 16.96 0.32 12.96
N GLY A 36 17.01 0.89 11.75
CA GLY A 36 17.24 0.15 10.51
C GLY A 36 16.06 -0.70 10.02
N VAL A 37 14.92 -0.70 10.73
CA VAL A 37 13.73 -1.43 10.30
C VAL A 37 12.79 -0.50 9.53
N HIS A 38 12.50 -0.88 8.29
CA HIS A 38 11.57 -0.20 7.40
C HIS A 38 10.46 -1.15 6.95
N VAL A 39 9.26 -0.62 6.74
CA VAL A 39 8.11 -1.38 6.25
C VAL A 39 7.53 -0.78 4.99
N ALA A 40 6.90 -1.62 4.18
CA ALA A 40 5.99 -1.25 3.10
C ALA A 40 4.86 -2.28 3.09
N VAL A 41 3.75 -1.96 3.76
CA VAL A 41 2.63 -2.89 4.03
C VAL A 41 1.29 -2.17 3.89
N GLY A 42 0.17 -2.89 3.99
CA GLY A 42 -1.16 -2.28 4.09
C GLY A 42 -1.70 -1.75 2.75
N PHE A 43 -1.35 -2.39 1.64
CA PHE A 43 -1.63 -1.87 0.31
C PHE A 43 -3.09 -1.96 -0.13
N SER A 44 -4.00 -2.46 0.72
CA SER A 44 -5.46 -2.36 0.54
C SER A 44 -5.95 -2.84 -0.84
N GLY A 45 -5.31 -3.88 -1.39
CA GLY A 45 -5.68 -4.49 -2.67
C GLY A 45 -5.24 -3.74 -3.93
N HIS A 46 -4.54 -2.61 -3.79
CA HIS A 46 -4.18 -1.75 -4.91
C HIS A 46 -2.67 -1.61 -5.14
N GLY A 47 -1.86 -2.31 -4.33
CA GLY A 47 -0.39 -2.24 -4.30
C GLY A 47 0.32 -2.68 -5.57
N PHE A 48 -0.20 -3.67 -6.30
CA PHE A 48 0.49 -4.25 -7.46
C PHE A 48 0.90 -3.20 -8.50
N LYS A 49 0.05 -2.19 -8.74
CA LYS A 49 0.32 -1.15 -9.74
C LYS A 49 1.33 -0.10 -9.28
N ILE A 50 1.48 0.10 -7.97
CA ILE A 50 2.29 1.20 -7.38
C ILE A 50 3.62 0.71 -6.80
N VAL A 51 3.74 -0.58 -6.48
CA VAL A 51 4.91 -1.12 -5.78
C VAL A 51 6.25 -0.92 -6.48
N PRO A 52 6.37 -0.88 -7.84
CA PRO A 52 7.67 -0.58 -8.47
C PRO A 52 8.20 0.80 -8.08
N THR A 53 7.35 1.83 -8.17
CA THR A 53 7.72 3.21 -7.81
C THR A 53 7.89 3.38 -6.30
N VAL A 54 7.01 2.77 -5.50
CA VAL A 54 7.08 2.83 -4.03
C VAL A 54 8.37 2.19 -3.51
N GLY A 55 8.74 1.02 -4.06
CA GLY A 55 9.97 0.32 -3.67
C GLY A 55 11.23 1.13 -4.00
N GLU A 56 11.27 1.76 -5.18
CA GLU A 56 12.37 2.66 -5.56
C GLU A 56 12.48 3.87 -4.62
N SER A 57 11.36 4.56 -4.34
CA SER A 57 11.34 5.69 -3.40
C SER A 57 11.79 5.29 -2.00
N LEU A 58 11.30 4.15 -1.47
CA LEU A 58 11.69 3.69 -0.13
C LEU A 58 13.18 3.34 -0.08
N ALA A 59 13.71 2.65 -1.10
CA ALA A 59 15.12 2.32 -1.18
C ALA A 59 16.00 3.60 -1.21
N GLN A 60 15.56 4.62 -1.95
CA GLN A 60 16.25 5.93 -1.98
C GLN A 60 16.24 6.60 -0.60
N GLN A 61 15.09 6.63 0.09
CA GLN A 61 15.01 7.18 1.45
C GLN A 61 15.94 6.44 2.43
N ILE A 62 15.99 5.10 2.37
CA ILE A 62 16.88 4.29 3.22
C ILE A 62 18.35 4.63 2.97
N LEU A 63 18.73 4.90 1.71
CA LEU A 63 20.09 5.27 1.32
C LEU A 63 20.41 6.75 1.59
N GLY A 64 19.47 7.55 2.11
CA GLY A 64 19.65 8.99 2.32
C GLY A 64 19.62 9.81 1.03
N ASN A 65 19.04 9.27 -0.05
CA ASN A 65 18.88 9.92 -1.33
C ASN A 65 17.47 10.53 -1.46
N GLU A 66 17.33 11.51 -2.37
CA GLU A 66 16.01 12.04 -2.76
C GLU A 66 15.15 10.94 -3.41
N PRO A 67 13.91 10.73 -2.96
CA PRO A 67 13.04 9.72 -3.52
C PRO A 67 12.45 10.14 -4.89
N ARG A 68 12.24 9.17 -5.78
CA ARG A 68 11.66 9.35 -7.11
C ARG A 68 10.32 10.07 -7.05
N VAL A 69 9.49 9.65 -6.09
CA VAL A 69 8.27 10.36 -5.69
C VAL A 69 8.23 10.44 -4.17
N PRO A 70 7.72 11.54 -3.59
CA PRO A 70 7.52 11.64 -2.15
C PRO A 70 6.58 10.54 -1.65
N ILE A 71 6.95 9.89 -0.54
CA ILE A 71 6.17 8.82 0.10
C ILE A 71 5.93 9.06 1.60
N ASP A 72 6.37 10.21 2.14
CA ASP A 72 6.30 10.54 3.57
C ASP A 72 4.86 10.61 4.10
N MET A 73 3.90 10.86 3.21
CA MET A 73 2.48 10.85 3.54
C MET A 73 1.99 9.47 4.02
N TYR A 74 2.72 8.39 3.69
CA TYR A 74 2.42 7.02 4.08
C TYR A 74 3.08 6.60 5.40
N ASP A 75 3.76 7.51 6.09
CA ASP A 75 4.33 7.26 7.41
C ASP A 75 3.27 6.79 8.42
N MET A 76 3.66 5.90 9.35
CA MET A 76 2.71 5.33 10.31
C MET A 76 2.24 6.32 11.37
N ASN A 77 3.05 7.34 11.68
CA ASN A 77 2.69 8.38 12.65
C ASN A 77 1.54 9.27 12.16
N ARG A 78 1.12 9.13 10.89
CA ARG A 78 -0.08 9.82 10.37
C ARG A 78 -1.34 9.48 11.17
N PHE A 79 -1.42 8.27 11.74
CA PHE A 79 -2.55 7.85 12.56
C PHE A 79 -2.55 8.49 13.95
N GLU A 80 -1.37 8.69 14.54
CA GLU A 80 -1.22 9.39 15.82
C GLU A 80 -1.47 10.90 15.68
N THR A 81 -0.97 11.48 14.59
CA THR A 81 -1.06 12.93 14.33
C THR A 81 -2.40 13.36 13.70
N GLY A 82 -3.30 12.41 13.42
CA GLY A 82 -4.58 12.66 12.77
C GLY A 82 -4.48 13.07 11.29
N LYS A 83 -3.30 13.01 10.68
CA LYS A 83 -3.04 13.34 9.26
C LYS A 83 -3.42 12.19 8.32
N THR A 84 -4.57 11.58 8.55
CA THR A 84 -5.06 10.47 7.72
C THR A 84 -5.36 10.92 6.30
N LEU A 85 -5.17 10.01 5.35
CA LEU A 85 -5.28 10.33 3.93
C LEU A 85 -6.71 10.12 3.42
N ASN A 86 -7.32 11.21 2.97
CA ASN A 86 -8.68 11.24 2.43
C ASN A 86 -8.63 11.73 0.98
N GLY A 87 -9.33 11.05 0.10
CA GLY A 87 -9.45 11.34 -1.32
C GLY A 87 -10.75 12.07 -1.63
N ALA A 88 -10.92 12.45 -2.90
CA ALA A 88 -12.06 13.23 -3.36
C ALA A 88 -13.43 12.58 -3.10
N TYR A 89 -13.47 11.26 -2.94
CA TYR A 89 -14.69 10.47 -2.74
C TYR A 89 -14.80 9.79 -1.37
N GLY A 90 -13.92 10.12 -0.41
CA GLY A 90 -13.92 9.53 0.93
C GLY A 90 -12.52 9.15 1.42
N LYS A 91 -12.39 8.06 2.18
CA LYS A 91 -11.09 7.57 2.67
C LYS A 91 -10.27 6.96 1.52
N GLY A 92 -8.95 7.20 1.48
CA GLY A 92 -8.05 6.66 0.43
C GLY A 92 -7.45 7.74 -0.49
N THR A 93 -6.21 7.61 -0.97
CA THR A 93 -5.63 8.59 -1.92
C THR A 93 -6.01 8.36 -3.38
N PHE A 94 -6.56 7.19 -3.70
CA PHE A 94 -6.90 6.81 -5.07
C PHE A 94 -8.41 6.97 -5.29
N ALA A 95 -8.77 7.80 -6.26
CA ALA A 95 -10.11 7.86 -6.84
C ALA A 95 -10.31 6.73 -7.86
#